data_AF-A0A259CUW4-F1
#
_entry.id   AF-A0A259CUW4-F1
#
_cell.length_a   1.000
_cell.length_b   1.000
_cell.length_c   1.000
_cell.angle_alpha   90.00
_cell.angle_beta   90.00
_cell.angle_gamma   90.00
#
_symmetry.space_group_name_H-M   'P 1'
#
loop_
_entity.id
_entity.type
_entity.pdbx_description
1 polymer ?
#
loop_
_entity_poly.entity_id
_entity_poly.type
_entity_poly.pdbx_seq_one_letter_code
_entity_poly.pdbx_strand_id
1 'polypeptide(L)'
;MMAAYLGTGPVAEAFLVAFSLPNMFRRFFAEGAFNMAFVPMFAKKLEGGEDANGFARDAFNGLAAILILFSIIGSFAMPWLVWAMASGFAQDQRFDLAVLYGQIGFNYILFISLVALLSGVLNAYGHFTEAGFVPVLMNLIFIAMMLLAAKLGWDIGLTLAWAVPITGVAQLAFTWVAAAKLGLSFAPRWPKITPELKRLAIIAGPAILSGGVVQINMLVGRQVASYTEGAVSWLVYADRLYQLPLGVVAIAIGTVLLPDLSRRLRAGDEAGGRESFNRGTELALALTFPCAVALMVIALPLTQVLYQRGAFSADDTAATALVLAIYGAGLPAFVLHKVYQPLYYAREDSRSPFRFAVVSMILNAVIAVGLMPYIGFAAAALATTLAGWMMAAQLWLGTKRMGDAARFDTRFRSRAPRIIIAGIVMGFALYAAQAALGELLASQGWRYA
;
A
#
# COMPACT_ATOMS: atom_id res chain seq x y z
N MET A 1 -14.44 12.69 -0.14
CA MET A 1 -14.10 14.11 -0.36
C MET A 1 -13.34 14.31 -1.65
N MET A 2 -12.14 13.72 -1.85
CA MET A 2 -11.42 13.84 -3.14
C MET A 2 -12.29 13.46 -4.34
N ALA A 3 -12.97 12.31 -4.29
CA ALA A 3 -13.94 11.92 -5.33
C ALA A 3 -15.03 12.98 -5.54
N ALA A 4 -15.61 13.52 -4.47
CA ALA A 4 -16.69 14.50 -4.58
C ALA A 4 -16.25 15.85 -5.17
N TYR A 5 -15.05 16.32 -4.84
CA TYR A 5 -14.55 17.62 -5.24
C TYR A 5 -13.77 17.60 -6.57
N LEU A 6 -13.00 16.55 -6.82
CA LEU A 6 -12.13 16.44 -8.00
C LEU A 6 -12.65 15.42 -9.03
N GLY A 7 -13.58 14.54 -8.65
CA GLY A 7 -14.05 13.47 -9.51
C GLY A 7 -12.91 12.55 -9.93
N THR A 8 -12.85 12.32 -11.23
CA THR A 8 -11.84 11.51 -11.94
C THR A 8 -11.14 12.32 -13.03
N GLY A 9 -11.38 13.63 -13.11
CA GLY A 9 -10.86 14.48 -14.18
C GLY A 9 -9.34 14.72 -14.12
N PRO A 10 -8.82 15.54 -15.04
CA PRO A 10 -7.38 15.78 -15.22
C PRO A 10 -6.63 16.15 -13.94
N VAL A 11 -7.23 17.00 -13.09
CA VAL A 11 -6.65 17.42 -11.81
C VAL A 11 -6.52 16.25 -10.82
N ALA A 12 -7.54 15.39 -10.75
CA ALA A 12 -7.52 14.21 -9.88
C ALA A 12 -6.43 13.24 -10.32
N GLU A 13 -6.35 12.94 -11.62
CA GLU A 13 -5.35 12.02 -12.16
C GLU A 13 -3.93 12.55 -11.99
N ALA A 14 -3.71 13.84 -12.30
CA ALA A 14 -2.43 14.49 -12.10
C ALA A 14 -1.99 14.42 -10.63
N PHE A 15 -2.87 14.73 -9.68
CA PHE A 15 -2.57 14.64 -8.25
C PHE A 15 -2.27 13.20 -7.82
N LEU A 16 -3.07 12.21 -8.27
CA LEU A 16 -2.87 10.81 -7.90
C LEU A 16 -1.55 10.25 -8.42
N VAL A 17 -1.16 10.59 -9.65
CA VAL A 17 0.17 10.21 -10.20
C VAL A 17 1.27 10.92 -9.42
N ALA A 18 1.18 12.24 -9.26
CA ALA A 18 2.16 13.04 -8.53
C ALA A 18 2.37 12.55 -7.09
N PHE A 19 1.29 12.36 -6.33
CA PHE A 19 1.32 11.90 -4.94
C PHE A 19 1.86 10.48 -4.79
N SER A 20 1.82 9.69 -5.87
CA SER A 20 2.31 8.33 -5.83
C SER A 20 3.83 8.22 -5.86
N LEU A 21 4.53 9.21 -6.45
CA LEU A 21 5.99 9.27 -6.50
C LEU A 21 6.59 9.39 -5.08
N PRO A 22 6.19 10.38 -4.24
CA PRO A 22 6.62 10.43 -2.85
C PRO A 22 6.34 9.16 -2.08
N ASN A 23 5.17 8.54 -2.29
CA ASN A 23 4.81 7.31 -1.59
C ASN A 23 5.66 6.09 -2.00
N MET A 24 6.03 6.00 -3.28
CA MET A 24 6.95 4.97 -3.76
C MET A 24 8.31 5.10 -3.08
N PHE A 25 8.88 6.32 -3.07
CA PHE A 25 10.17 6.57 -2.42
C PHE A 25 10.12 6.48 -0.89
N ARG A 26 9.00 6.87 -0.27
CA ARG A 26 8.74 6.62 1.16
C ARG A 26 8.87 5.14 1.50
N ARG A 27 8.36 4.24 0.65
CA ARG A 27 8.52 2.79 0.86
C ARG A 27 9.98 2.32 0.70
N PHE A 28 10.77 2.97 -0.15
CA PHE A 28 12.20 2.67 -0.29
C PHE A 28 13.02 3.11 0.94
N PHE A 29 12.85 4.36 1.38
CA PHE A 29 13.72 4.97 2.38
C PHE A 29 13.19 4.85 3.81
N ALA A 30 11.87 4.96 4.02
CA ALA A 30 11.25 5.16 5.32
C ALA A 30 10.70 3.85 5.92
N GLU A 31 9.96 3.07 5.14
CA GLU A 31 9.34 1.81 5.60
C GLU A 31 10.24 0.58 5.39
N GLY A 32 11.31 0.72 4.61
CA GLY A 32 12.13 -0.40 4.15
C GLY A 32 13.44 -0.61 4.92
N ALA A 33 14.47 -0.86 4.12
CA ALA A 33 15.79 -1.32 4.52
C ALA A 33 16.55 -0.42 5.51
N PHE A 34 16.36 0.91 5.44
CA PHE A 34 17.04 1.82 6.35
C PHE A 34 16.63 1.59 7.80
N ASN A 35 15.32 1.56 8.09
CA ASN A 35 14.83 1.34 9.45
C ASN A 35 15.15 -0.07 9.97
N MET A 36 15.11 -1.09 9.09
CA MET A 36 15.52 -2.45 9.44
C MET A 36 16.99 -2.56 9.86
N ALA A 37 17.86 -1.71 9.30
CA ALA A 37 19.27 -1.65 9.68
C ALA A 37 19.52 -0.71 10.88
N PHE A 38 18.86 0.45 10.90
CA PHE A 38 19.04 1.49 11.89
C PHE A 38 18.54 1.08 13.28
N VAL A 39 17.31 0.57 13.39
CA VAL A 39 16.67 0.28 14.68
C VAL A 39 17.48 -0.73 15.51
N PRO A 40 17.95 -1.87 14.97
CA PRO A 40 18.78 -2.81 15.74
C PRO A 40 20.13 -2.21 16.16
N MET A 41 20.77 -1.39 15.31
CA MET A 41 22.02 -0.72 15.65
C MET A 41 21.82 0.31 16.77
N PHE A 42 20.72 1.06 16.72
CA PHE A 42 20.34 2.03 17.75
C PHE A 42 20.01 1.34 19.08
N ALA A 43 19.16 0.30 19.06
CA ALA A 43 18.76 -0.45 20.26
C ALA A 43 19.98 -1.08 20.96
N LYS A 44 20.91 -1.67 20.20
CA LYS A 44 22.16 -2.22 20.75
C LYS A 44 23.00 -1.17 21.48
N LYS A 45 23.07 0.06 20.96
CA LYS A 45 23.79 1.18 21.63
C LYS A 45 23.06 1.64 22.88
N LEU A 46 21.73 1.72 22.82
CA LEU A 46 20.90 2.11 23.95
C LEU A 46 21.03 1.13 25.12
N GLU A 47 20.99 -0.18 24.83
CA GLU A 47 21.17 -1.25 25.82
C GLU A 47 22.61 -1.33 26.35
N GLY A 48 23.60 -1.06 25.48
CA GLY A 48 25.02 -1.07 25.83
C GLY A 48 25.51 0.15 26.60
N GLY A 49 24.66 1.15 26.85
CA GLY A 49 25.06 2.42 27.48
C GLY A 49 26.03 3.25 26.64
N GLU A 50 26.09 3.00 25.33
CA GLU A 50 26.90 3.76 24.38
C GLU A 50 26.17 5.06 23.96
N ASP A 51 26.84 5.91 23.18
CA ASP A 51 26.24 7.15 22.64
C ASP A 51 25.19 6.87 21.54
N ALA A 52 24.03 6.36 21.94
CA ALA A 52 22.89 6.12 21.06
C ALA A 52 22.30 7.44 20.53
N ASN A 53 22.30 8.50 21.35
CA ASN A 53 21.76 9.80 20.99
C ASN A 53 22.60 10.49 19.91
N GLY A 54 23.92 10.46 20.04
CA GLY A 54 24.85 10.92 19.00
C GLY A 54 24.68 10.14 17.71
N PHE A 55 24.58 8.81 17.78
CA PHE A 55 24.33 7.98 16.61
C PHE A 55 23.00 8.32 15.91
N ALA A 56 21.90 8.46 16.65
CA ALA A 56 20.60 8.83 16.09
C ALA A 56 20.63 10.23 15.47
N ARG A 57 21.34 11.19 16.09
CA ARG A 57 21.51 12.55 15.57
C ARG A 57 22.35 12.58 14.30
N ASP A 58 23.43 11.81 14.23
CA ASP A 58 24.27 11.70 13.04
C ASP A 58 23.52 11.01 11.89
N ALA A 59 22.77 9.96 12.19
CA ALA A 59 21.88 9.30 11.24
C ALA A 59 20.79 10.26 10.73
N PHE A 60 20.17 11.06 11.61
CA PHE A 60 19.18 12.06 11.24
C PHE A 60 19.75 13.12 10.29
N ASN A 61 20.88 13.73 10.64
CA ASN A 61 21.50 14.77 9.81
C ASN A 61 22.05 14.20 8.49
N GLY A 62 22.64 13.00 8.52
CA GLY A 62 23.11 12.30 7.32
C GLY A 62 21.98 11.97 6.37
N LEU A 63 20.88 11.41 6.89
CA LEU A 63 19.69 11.11 6.11
C LEU A 63 19.04 12.38 5.55
N ALA A 64 18.91 13.43 6.37
CA ALA A 64 18.37 14.73 5.93
C ALA A 64 19.19 15.30 4.76
N ALA A 65 20.52 15.29 4.86
CA ALA A 65 21.40 15.82 3.80
C ALA A 65 21.24 15.05 2.48
N ILE A 66 21.23 13.72 2.53
CA ILE A 66 21.01 12.87 1.35
C ILE A 66 19.63 13.14 0.75
N LEU A 67 18.60 13.26 1.59
CA LEU A 67 17.23 13.47 1.13
C LEU A 67 16.97 14.88 0.60
N ILE A 68 17.66 15.90 1.10
CA ILE A 68 17.62 17.26 0.53
C ILE A 68 18.19 17.20 -0.89
N LEU A 69 19.38 16.63 -1.08
CA LEU A 69 19.98 16.48 -2.41
C LEU A 69 19.07 15.66 -3.34
N PHE A 70 18.53 14.55 -2.83
CA PHE A 70 17.61 13.69 -3.57
C PHE A 70 16.30 14.42 -3.95
N SER A 71 15.75 15.24 -3.05
CA SER A 71 14.54 16.00 -3.31
C SER A 71 14.77 17.06 -4.38
N ILE A 72 15.91 17.76 -4.35
CA ILE A 72 16.31 18.72 -5.37
C ILE A 72 16.44 18.02 -6.73
N ILE A 73 17.22 16.93 -6.80
CA ILE A 73 17.41 16.17 -8.04
C ILE A 73 16.07 15.66 -8.57
N GLY A 74 15.23 15.08 -7.71
CA GLY A 74 13.93 14.57 -8.12
C GLY A 74 12.95 15.65 -8.57
N SER A 75 13.05 16.87 -8.04
CA SER A 75 12.24 18.02 -8.47
C SER A 75 12.63 18.47 -9.88
N PHE A 76 13.93 18.47 -10.21
CA PHE A 76 14.40 18.73 -11.57
C PHE A 76 14.11 17.58 -12.54
N ALA A 77 14.24 16.32 -12.08
CA ALA A 77 13.95 15.13 -12.86
C ALA A 77 12.44 14.82 -12.95
N MET A 78 11.58 15.65 -12.37
CA MET A 78 10.16 15.36 -12.23
C MET A 78 9.42 15.12 -13.56
N PRO A 79 9.70 15.86 -14.66
CA PRO A 79 9.13 15.54 -15.97
C PRO A 79 9.41 14.10 -16.42
N TRP A 80 10.64 13.61 -16.22
CA TRP A 80 11.00 12.24 -16.57
C TRP A 80 10.36 11.21 -15.65
N LEU A 81 10.25 11.52 -14.36
CA LEU A 81 9.57 10.66 -13.38
C LEU A 81 8.07 10.52 -13.70
N VAL A 82 7.39 11.63 -14.01
CA VAL A 82 5.98 11.63 -14.43
C VAL A 82 5.82 10.86 -15.73
N TRP A 83 6.68 11.10 -16.72
CA TRP A 83 6.65 10.37 -17.98
C TRP A 83 6.84 8.86 -17.80
N ALA A 84 7.76 8.44 -16.94
CA ALA A 84 7.98 7.02 -16.65
C ALA A 84 6.78 6.37 -15.93
N MET A 85 6.04 7.14 -15.12
CA MET A 85 4.87 6.68 -14.36
C MET A 85 3.57 6.66 -15.18
N ALA A 86 3.42 7.63 -16.07
CA ALA A 86 2.18 7.92 -16.77
C ALA A 86 2.47 8.58 -18.13
N SER A 87 3.17 7.88 -19.02
CA SER A 87 3.53 8.47 -20.31
C SER A 87 2.30 8.79 -21.19
N GLY A 88 1.13 8.20 -20.89
CA GLY A 88 -0.12 8.55 -21.55
C GLY A 88 -0.55 10.01 -21.33
N PHE A 89 0.02 10.71 -20.35
CA PHE A 89 -0.24 12.13 -20.11
C PHE A 89 0.57 13.05 -21.03
N ALA A 90 1.60 12.56 -21.73
CA ALA A 90 2.63 13.39 -22.36
C ALA A 90 2.12 14.44 -23.38
N GLN A 91 0.90 14.28 -23.91
CA GLN A 91 0.28 15.20 -24.86
C GLN A 91 -0.95 15.95 -24.29
N ASP A 92 -1.10 15.96 -22.97
CA ASP A 92 -2.28 16.44 -22.25
C ASP A 92 -1.87 17.41 -21.11
N GLN A 93 -2.76 18.34 -20.75
CA GLN A 93 -2.64 19.20 -19.56
C GLN A 93 -2.38 18.43 -18.25
N ARG A 94 -2.77 17.15 -18.18
CA ARG A 94 -2.46 16.25 -17.06
C ARG A 94 -0.95 16.16 -16.77
N PHE A 95 -0.10 16.24 -17.80
CA PHE A 95 1.35 16.13 -17.62
C PHE A 95 1.92 17.33 -16.85
N ASP A 96 1.61 18.55 -17.29
CA ASP A 96 2.12 19.77 -16.64
C ASP A 96 1.62 19.90 -15.21
N LEU A 97 0.35 19.56 -14.96
CA LEU A 97 -0.20 19.49 -13.61
C LEU A 97 0.50 18.43 -12.76
N ALA A 98 0.71 17.23 -13.30
CA ALA A 98 1.39 16.15 -12.57
C ALA A 98 2.85 16.49 -12.26
N VAL A 99 3.53 17.20 -13.17
CA VAL A 99 4.90 17.70 -12.94
C VAL A 99 4.90 18.74 -11.83
N LEU A 100 4.01 19.74 -11.89
CA LEU A 100 3.91 20.78 -10.86
C LEU A 100 3.58 20.19 -9.48
N TYR A 101 2.52 19.37 -9.40
CA TYR A 101 2.14 18.70 -8.16
C TYR A 101 3.22 17.75 -7.67
N GLY A 102 3.92 17.09 -8.60
CA GLY A 102 5.06 16.24 -8.33
C GLY A 102 6.17 17.04 -7.66
N GLN A 103 6.58 18.16 -8.24
CA GLN A 103 7.65 19.03 -7.70
C GLN A 103 7.33 19.54 -6.30
N ILE A 104 6.09 19.97 -6.05
CA ILE A 104 5.64 20.41 -4.72
C ILE A 104 5.66 19.22 -3.74
N GLY A 105 5.00 18.13 -4.13
CA GLY A 105 4.79 16.94 -3.30
C GLY A 105 6.07 16.14 -3.04
N PHE A 106 7.08 16.21 -3.90
CA PHE A 106 8.31 15.42 -3.78
C PHE A 106 9.10 15.75 -2.51
N ASN A 107 9.02 17.01 -2.07
CA ASN A 107 9.62 17.47 -0.81
C ASN A 107 9.09 16.72 0.42
N TYR A 108 7.94 16.05 0.32
CA TYR A 108 7.40 15.18 1.36
C TYR A 108 8.35 14.04 1.73
N ILE A 109 9.15 13.52 0.79
CA ILE A 109 10.06 12.38 1.01
C ILE A 109 11.07 12.71 2.11
N LEU A 110 11.58 13.95 2.14
CA LEU A 110 12.47 14.44 3.19
C LEU A 110 11.82 14.28 4.56
N PHE A 111 10.63 14.85 4.74
CA PHE A 111 9.96 14.86 6.03
C PHE A 111 9.57 13.45 6.48
N ILE A 112 8.95 12.66 5.60
CA ILE A 112 8.40 11.36 5.97
C ILE A 112 9.48 10.33 6.29
N SER A 113 10.64 10.41 5.66
CA SER A 113 11.77 9.53 5.97
C SER A 113 12.40 9.89 7.31
N LEU A 114 12.48 11.18 7.65
CA LEU A 114 12.93 11.63 8.98
C LEU A 114 11.94 11.23 10.07
N VAL A 115 10.63 11.36 9.80
CA VAL A 115 9.56 10.86 10.66
C VAL A 115 9.71 9.36 10.91
N ALA A 116 10.04 8.58 9.88
CA ALA A 116 10.22 7.14 10.06
C ALA A 116 11.45 6.78 10.88
N LEU A 117 12.57 7.52 10.76
CA LEU A 117 13.74 7.36 11.63
C LEU A 117 13.35 7.68 13.08
N LEU A 118 12.70 8.81 13.33
CA LEU A 118 12.25 9.19 14.67
C LEU A 118 11.24 8.19 15.25
N SER A 119 10.33 7.68 14.42
CA SER A 119 9.40 6.63 14.82
C SER A 119 10.13 5.34 15.21
N GLY A 120 11.20 4.98 14.49
CA GLY A 120 12.08 3.88 14.86
C GLY A 120 12.75 4.07 16.22
N VAL A 121 13.21 5.29 16.51
CA VAL A 121 13.74 5.66 17.84
C VAL A 121 12.66 5.57 18.92
N LEU A 122 11.49 6.17 18.71
CA LEU A 122 10.36 6.12 19.65
C LEU A 122 9.94 4.69 19.97
N ASN A 123 9.86 3.82 18.95
CA ASN A 123 9.55 2.40 19.13
C ASN A 123 10.61 1.68 19.97
N ALA A 124 11.90 2.01 19.82
CA ALA A 124 12.96 1.44 20.65
C ALA A 124 12.86 1.85 22.13
N TYR A 125 12.27 3.03 22.41
CA TYR A 125 11.91 3.47 23.76
C TYR A 125 10.53 2.95 24.24
N GLY A 126 9.81 2.16 23.44
CA GLY A 126 8.49 1.63 23.79
C GLY A 126 7.31 2.58 23.51
N HIS A 127 7.53 3.70 22.84
CA HIS A 127 6.50 4.70 22.48
C HIS A 127 5.86 4.42 21.10
N PHE A 128 5.04 3.38 21.03
CA PHE A 128 4.40 2.92 19.78
C PHE A 128 3.20 3.78 19.34
N THR A 129 2.50 4.40 20.29
CA THR A 129 1.26 5.14 20.05
C THR A 129 1.52 6.39 19.21
N GLU A 130 2.59 7.12 19.53
CA GLU A 130 3.01 8.33 18.84
C GLU A 130 3.41 8.02 17.39
N ALA A 131 4.14 6.93 17.16
CA ALA A 131 4.47 6.46 15.82
C ALA A 131 3.21 6.04 15.03
N GLY A 132 2.24 5.39 15.69
CA GLY A 132 0.99 4.94 15.10
C GLY A 132 0.03 6.06 14.68
N PHE A 133 0.14 7.26 15.27
CA PHE A 133 -0.73 8.40 14.97
C PHE A 133 -0.33 9.17 13.71
N VAL A 134 0.91 9.00 13.21
CA VAL A 134 1.44 9.71 12.04
C VAL A 134 0.52 9.63 10.79
N PRO A 135 -0.03 8.46 10.40
CA PRO A 135 -0.91 8.37 9.22
C PRO A 135 -2.26 9.09 9.43
N VAL A 136 -2.73 9.20 10.67
CA VAL A 136 -3.98 9.90 11.00
C VAL A 136 -3.83 11.39 10.71
N LEU A 137 -2.67 11.97 11.06
CA LEU A 137 -2.38 13.38 10.84
C LEU A 137 -2.46 13.78 9.36
N MET A 138 -1.99 12.92 8.44
CA MET A 138 -2.12 13.15 7.00
C MET A 138 -3.59 13.26 6.58
N ASN A 139 -4.42 12.31 7.01
CA ASN A 139 -5.83 12.32 6.65
C ASN A 139 -6.55 13.55 7.20
N LEU A 140 -6.26 13.95 8.45
CA LEU A 140 -6.84 15.14 9.06
C LEU A 140 -6.44 16.42 8.31
N ILE A 141 -5.17 16.57 7.94
CA ILE A 141 -4.69 17.75 7.20
C ILE A 141 -5.30 17.79 5.80
N PHE A 142 -5.38 16.66 5.09
CA PHE A 142 -6.01 16.62 3.77
C PHE A 142 -7.49 17.02 3.86
N ILE A 143 -8.23 16.47 4.83
CA ILE A 143 -9.64 16.83 5.03
C ILE A 143 -9.78 18.33 5.34
N ALA A 144 -8.99 18.85 6.29
CA ALA A 144 -9.06 20.25 6.71
C ALA A 144 -8.72 21.22 5.56
N MET A 145 -7.65 20.93 4.81
CA MET A 145 -7.22 21.76 3.67
C MET A 145 -8.26 21.73 2.54
N MET A 146 -8.88 20.58 2.27
CA MET A 146 -9.96 20.48 1.29
C MET A 146 -11.20 21.27 1.70
N LEU A 147 -11.62 21.21 2.97
CA LEU A 147 -12.73 22.02 3.49
C LEU A 147 -12.43 23.51 3.40
N LEU A 148 -11.20 23.90 3.74
CA LEU A 148 -10.76 25.28 3.67
C LEU A 148 -10.74 25.80 2.23
N ALA A 149 -10.20 25.03 1.29
CA ALA A 149 -10.21 25.37 -0.13
C ALA A 149 -11.64 25.49 -0.68
N ALA A 150 -12.52 24.56 -0.32
CA ALA A 150 -13.93 24.62 -0.73
C ALA A 150 -14.62 25.89 -0.18
N LYS A 151 -14.32 26.30 1.05
CA LYS A 151 -14.89 27.50 1.67
C LYS A 151 -14.34 28.80 1.08
N LEU A 152 -13.04 28.84 0.75
CA LEU A 152 -12.35 30.03 0.24
C LEU A 152 -12.31 30.11 -1.30
N GLY A 153 -12.85 29.11 -1.99
CA GLY A 153 -12.82 29.04 -3.46
C GLY A 153 -11.43 28.81 -4.05
N TRP A 154 -10.52 28.18 -3.30
CA TRP A 154 -9.16 27.88 -3.78
C TRP A 154 -9.16 26.65 -4.71
N ASP A 155 -8.16 26.59 -5.60
CA ASP A 155 -7.92 25.41 -6.43
C ASP A 155 -7.64 24.19 -5.54
N ILE A 156 -8.50 23.18 -5.63
CA ILE A 156 -8.44 21.99 -4.76
C ILE A 156 -7.24 21.11 -5.11
N GLY A 157 -6.84 21.03 -6.38
CA GLY A 157 -5.69 20.24 -6.82
C GLY A 157 -4.38 20.79 -6.28
N LEU A 158 -4.16 22.10 -6.45
CA LEU A 158 -3.01 22.81 -5.92
C LEU A 158 -3.01 22.81 -4.39
N THR A 159 -4.18 22.95 -3.76
CA THR A 159 -4.32 22.84 -2.31
C THR A 159 -3.87 21.47 -1.81
N LEU A 160 -4.30 20.38 -2.47
CA LEU A 160 -3.87 19.03 -2.12
C LEU A 160 -2.37 18.83 -2.35
N ALA A 161 -1.81 19.37 -3.44
CA ALA A 161 -0.38 19.31 -3.71
C ALA A 161 0.43 19.95 -2.56
N TRP A 162 0.00 21.10 -2.05
CA TRP A 162 0.60 21.75 -0.87
C TRP A 162 0.29 21.05 0.46
N ALA A 163 -0.86 20.39 0.58
CA ALA A 163 -1.21 19.62 1.77
C ALA A 163 -0.20 18.47 2.00
N VAL A 164 0.45 17.95 0.96
CA VAL A 164 1.46 16.88 1.07
C VAL A 164 2.70 17.32 1.89
N PRO A 165 3.49 18.34 1.48
CA PRO A 165 4.63 18.79 2.29
C PRO A 165 4.21 19.38 3.63
N ILE A 166 3.06 20.06 3.72
CA ILE A 166 2.53 20.57 5.00
C ILE A 166 2.29 19.42 5.98
N THR A 167 1.73 18.31 5.49
CA THR A 167 1.58 17.09 6.28
C THR A 167 2.93 16.58 6.76
N GLY A 168 3.93 16.52 5.87
CA GLY A 168 5.28 16.08 6.24
C GLY A 168 5.87 16.91 7.37
N VAL A 169 5.78 18.23 7.27
CA VAL A 169 6.22 19.16 8.32
C VAL A 169 5.49 18.90 9.64
N ALA A 170 4.17 18.77 9.60
CA ALA A 170 3.37 18.50 10.80
C ALA A 170 3.71 17.15 11.45
N GLN A 171 3.90 16.10 10.64
CA GLN A 171 4.32 14.77 11.10
C GLN A 171 5.71 14.81 11.73
N LEU A 172 6.64 15.54 11.12
CA LEU A 172 7.99 15.71 11.65
C LEU A 172 7.96 16.49 12.96
N ALA A 173 7.23 17.60 13.03
CA ALA A 173 7.08 18.38 14.26
C ALA A 173 6.50 17.54 15.40
N PHE A 174 5.45 16.76 15.12
CA PHE A 174 4.81 15.88 16.10
C PHE A 174 5.80 14.83 16.64
N THR A 175 6.47 14.09 15.77
CA THR A 175 7.43 13.05 16.16
C THR A 175 8.70 13.62 16.80
N TRP A 176 9.14 14.80 16.37
CA TRP A 176 10.25 15.52 16.97
C TRP A 176 9.95 15.94 18.40
N VAL A 177 8.77 16.52 18.66
CA VAL A 177 8.35 16.89 20.02
C VAL A 177 8.26 15.66 20.92
N ALA A 178 7.72 14.54 20.42
CA ALA A 178 7.69 13.29 21.17
C ALA A 178 9.09 12.79 21.52
N ALA A 179 10.03 12.83 20.57
CA ALA A 179 11.41 12.40 20.80
C ALA A 179 12.16 13.36 21.74
N ALA A 180 11.93 14.67 21.65
CA ALA A 180 12.53 15.66 22.54
C ALA A 180 12.11 15.48 24.01
N LYS A 181 10.87 15.03 24.26
CA LYS A 181 10.40 14.67 25.60
C LYS A 181 11.16 13.50 26.22
N LEU A 182 11.83 12.68 25.41
CA LEU A 182 12.70 11.58 25.85
C LEU A 182 14.17 12.02 26.06
N GLY A 183 14.45 13.33 25.96
CA GLY A 183 15.81 13.87 26.11
C GLY A 183 16.66 13.80 24.84
N LEU A 184 16.07 13.42 23.70
CA LEU A 184 16.77 13.36 22.42
C LEU A 184 16.84 14.76 21.78
N SER A 185 18.03 15.25 21.46
CA SER A 185 18.21 16.53 20.75
C SER A 185 18.70 16.31 19.32
N PHE A 186 17.85 16.61 18.34
CA PHE A 186 18.16 16.47 16.92
C PHE A 186 18.62 17.79 16.27
N ALA A 187 19.27 18.68 17.02
CA ALA A 187 19.60 20.01 16.49
C ALA A 187 20.43 19.91 15.17
N PRO A 188 20.02 20.65 14.12
CA PRO A 188 20.66 20.58 12.80
C PRO A 188 22.17 20.78 12.90
N ARG A 189 22.92 19.86 12.30
CA ARG A 189 24.38 19.93 12.22
C ARG A 189 24.82 19.48 10.84
N TRP A 190 25.97 19.99 10.40
CA TRP A 190 26.61 19.49 9.18
C TRP A 190 26.84 17.99 9.29
N PRO A 191 26.40 17.19 8.30
CA PRO A 191 26.53 15.74 8.34
C PRO A 191 28.01 15.35 8.37
N LYS A 192 28.38 14.51 9.33
CA LYS A 192 29.71 13.89 9.40
C LYS A 192 29.60 12.44 8.97
N ILE A 193 30.50 11.98 8.11
CA ILE A 193 30.58 10.56 7.74
C ILE A 193 31.32 9.85 8.86
N THR A 194 30.57 9.34 9.83
CA THR A 194 31.12 8.49 10.89
C THR A 194 31.27 7.04 10.41
N PRO A 195 32.20 6.25 10.98
CA PRO A 195 32.32 4.82 10.68
C PRO A 195 30.99 4.05 10.80
N GLU A 196 30.17 4.43 11.78
CA GLU A 196 28.86 3.86 12.05
C GLU A 196 27.86 4.22 10.96
N LEU A 197 27.85 5.47 10.48
CA LEU A 197 26.99 5.89 9.38
C LEU A 197 27.40 5.19 8.08
N LYS A 198 28.70 5.02 7.85
CA LYS A 198 29.21 4.23 6.71
C LYS A 198 28.75 2.78 6.78
N ARG A 199 28.81 2.17 7.97
CA ARG A 199 28.31 0.80 8.19
C ARG A 199 26.81 0.71 7.94
N LEU A 200 26.03 1.67 8.44
CA LEU A 200 24.59 1.75 8.19
C LEU A 200 24.30 1.84 6.69
N ALA A 201 25.02 2.69 5.95
CA ALA A 201 24.86 2.83 4.50
C ALA A 201 25.21 1.54 3.73
N ILE A 202 26.28 0.83 4.13
CA ILE A 202 26.67 -0.46 3.51
C ILE A 202 25.59 -1.52 3.72
N ILE A 203 24.94 -1.54 4.88
CA ILE A 203 23.86 -2.51 5.18
C ILE A 203 22.56 -2.10 4.47
N ALA A 204 22.19 -0.82 4.56
CA ALA A 204 20.93 -0.33 4.02
C ALA A 204 20.92 -0.28 2.49
N GLY A 205 22.04 0.10 1.84
CA GLY A 205 22.12 0.32 0.39
C GLY A 205 21.62 -0.86 -0.46
N PRO A 206 22.17 -2.08 -0.31
CA PRO A 206 21.71 -3.26 -1.05
C PRO A 206 20.24 -3.59 -0.78
N ALA A 207 19.78 -3.39 0.45
CA ALA A 207 18.41 -3.70 0.83
C ALA A 207 17.41 -2.66 0.27
N ILE A 208 17.79 -1.36 0.17
CA ILE A 208 17.00 -0.32 -0.52
C ILE A 208 16.86 -0.69 -2.00
N LEU A 209 17.97 -1.07 -2.65
CA LEU A 209 17.97 -1.49 -4.06
C LEU A 209 17.11 -2.75 -4.29
N SER A 210 17.15 -3.70 -3.35
CA SER A 210 16.32 -4.92 -3.42
C SER A 210 14.82 -4.64 -3.27
N GLY A 211 14.46 -3.66 -2.42
CA GLY A 211 13.09 -3.16 -2.30
C GLY A 211 12.60 -2.50 -3.59
N GLY A 212 13.53 -1.92 -4.36
CA GLY A 212 13.39 -1.39 -5.74
C GLY A 212 12.46 -2.20 -6.62
N VAL A 213 12.79 -3.48 -6.72
CA VAL A 213 12.19 -4.45 -7.67
C VAL A 213 10.69 -4.62 -7.43
N VAL A 214 10.23 -4.54 -6.17
CA VAL A 214 8.81 -4.76 -5.83
C VAL A 214 7.92 -3.58 -6.23
N GLN A 215 8.46 -2.35 -6.23
CA GLN A 215 7.66 -1.16 -6.60
C GLN A 215 7.44 -1.06 -8.11
N ILE A 216 8.28 -1.69 -8.93
CA ILE A 216 8.12 -1.72 -10.40
C ILE A 216 6.75 -2.28 -10.79
N ASN A 217 6.19 -3.22 -10.02
CA ASN A 217 4.86 -3.77 -10.31
C ASN A 217 3.74 -2.72 -10.28
N MET A 218 3.83 -1.71 -9.40
CA MET A 218 2.85 -0.62 -9.35
C MET A 218 2.98 0.36 -10.53
N LEU A 219 4.19 0.45 -11.11
CA LEU A 219 4.47 1.31 -12.26
C LEU A 219 3.66 0.84 -13.48
N VAL A 220 3.67 -0.46 -13.76
CA VAL A 220 3.07 -1.00 -14.98
C VAL A 220 1.56 -0.78 -15.04
N GLY A 221 0.85 -1.03 -13.94
CA GLY A 221 -0.60 -0.82 -13.89
C GLY A 221 -0.99 0.65 -14.12
N ARG A 222 -0.25 1.59 -13.53
CA ARG A 222 -0.47 3.04 -13.74
C ARG A 222 -0.11 3.49 -15.15
N GLN A 223 0.97 2.94 -15.68
CA GLN A 223 1.41 3.25 -17.03
C GLN A 223 0.34 2.85 -18.04
N VAL A 224 -0.20 1.63 -17.95
CA VAL A 224 -1.30 1.17 -18.82
C VAL A 224 -2.55 2.03 -18.62
N ALA A 225 -2.90 2.38 -17.39
CA ALA A 225 -4.06 3.21 -17.11
C ALA A 225 -3.94 4.64 -17.63
N SER A 226 -2.72 5.20 -17.67
CA SER A 226 -2.49 6.61 -18.05
C SER A 226 -2.94 6.98 -19.46
N TYR A 227 -3.13 6.00 -20.34
CA TYR A 227 -3.60 6.19 -21.71
C TYR A 227 -5.13 6.31 -21.83
N THR A 228 -5.86 6.10 -20.74
CA THR A 228 -7.31 6.27 -20.69
C THR A 228 -7.62 7.38 -19.68
N GLU A 229 -8.40 8.38 -20.10
CA GLU A 229 -8.82 9.46 -19.20
C GLU A 229 -9.69 8.91 -18.07
N GLY A 230 -9.41 9.34 -16.84
CA GLY A 230 -10.08 8.90 -15.62
C GLY A 230 -9.65 7.53 -15.07
N ALA A 231 -8.97 6.70 -15.88
CA ALA A 231 -8.63 5.33 -15.50
C ALA A 231 -7.68 5.23 -14.32
N VAL A 232 -6.75 6.17 -14.14
CA VAL A 232 -5.87 6.18 -12.96
C VAL A 232 -6.71 6.38 -11.70
N SER A 233 -7.70 7.28 -11.76
CA SER A 233 -8.62 7.53 -10.66
C SER A 233 -9.50 6.32 -10.36
N TRP A 234 -10.09 5.69 -11.38
CA TRP A 234 -10.94 4.49 -11.20
C TRP A 234 -10.17 3.35 -10.54
N LEU A 235 -8.92 3.09 -10.98
CA LEU A 235 -8.04 2.08 -10.36
C LEU A 235 -7.75 2.40 -8.90
N VAL A 236 -7.42 3.66 -8.57
CA VAL A 236 -7.10 4.06 -7.19
C VAL A 236 -8.32 3.99 -6.28
N TYR A 237 -9.50 4.42 -6.74
CA TYR A 237 -10.72 4.36 -5.93
C TYR A 237 -11.17 2.92 -5.69
N ALA A 238 -11.09 2.05 -6.70
CA ALA A 238 -11.40 0.63 -6.54
C ALA A 238 -10.39 -0.07 -5.62
N ASP A 239 -9.09 0.21 -5.77
CA ASP A 239 -8.03 -0.37 -4.93
C ASP A 239 -8.23 -0.04 -3.44
N ARG A 240 -8.72 1.16 -3.10
CA ARG A 240 -9.02 1.52 -1.70
C ARG A 240 -10.10 0.66 -1.06
N LEU A 241 -11.18 0.36 -1.80
CA LEU A 241 -12.26 -0.50 -1.29
C LEU A 241 -11.79 -1.94 -1.13
N TYR A 242 -11.00 -2.40 -2.08
CA TYR A 242 -10.35 -3.71 -2.07
C TYR A 242 -9.34 -3.88 -0.90
N GLN A 243 -8.59 -2.83 -0.55
CA GLN A 243 -7.60 -2.87 0.54
C GLN A 243 -8.22 -3.03 1.93
N LEU A 244 -9.47 -2.64 2.14
CA LEU A 244 -10.13 -2.71 3.45
C LEU A 244 -10.23 -4.16 3.98
N PRO A 245 -10.84 -5.12 3.26
CA PRO A 245 -10.80 -6.53 3.65
C PRO A 245 -9.38 -7.10 3.75
N LEU A 246 -8.51 -6.74 2.78
CA LEU A 246 -7.15 -7.25 2.72
C LEU A 246 -6.35 -6.86 3.98
N GLY A 247 -6.48 -5.60 4.44
CA GLY A 247 -5.78 -5.08 5.61
C GLY A 247 -6.16 -5.79 6.90
N VAL A 248 -7.46 -5.98 7.14
CA VAL A 248 -7.99 -6.68 8.32
C VAL A 248 -7.44 -8.11 8.39
N VAL A 249 -7.47 -8.81 7.25
CA VAL A 249 -7.03 -10.20 7.18
C VAL A 249 -5.51 -10.32 7.25
N ALA A 250 -4.77 -9.40 6.62
CA ALA A 250 -3.32 -9.35 6.71
C ALA A 250 -2.85 -9.13 8.17
N ILE A 251 -3.54 -8.29 8.94
CA ILE A 251 -3.26 -8.10 10.36
C ILE A 251 -3.55 -9.38 11.13
N ALA A 252 -4.72 -9.99 10.95
CA ALA A 252 -5.08 -11.23 11.64
C ALA A 252 -4.08 -12.37 11.40
N ILE A 253 -3.62 -12.53 10.15
CA ILE A 253 -2.62 -13.55 9.80
C ILE A 253 -1.24 -13.16 10.34
N GLY A 254 -0.83 -11.90 10.17
CA GLY A 254 0.51 -11.43 10.54
C GLY A 254 0.80 -11.47 12.04
N THR A 255 -0.20 -11.17 12.87
CA THR A 255 -0.04 -11.13 14.33
C THR A 255 -0.22 -12.49 14.98
N VAL A 256 -1.06 -13.37 14.42
CA VAL A 256 -1.38 -14.67 15.05
C VAL A 256 -0.65 -15.82 14.36
N LEU A 257 -0.74 -15.93 13.04
CA LEU A 257 -0.27 -17.11 12.32
C LEU A 257 1.26 -17.18 12.24
N LEU A 258 1.92 -16.07 11.90
CA LEU A 258 3.37 -16.05 11.68
C LEU A 258 4.18 -16.36 12.96
N PRO A 259 3.91 -15.73 14.13
CA PRO A 259 4.63 -16.05 15.35
C PRO A 259 4.38 -17.48 15.83
N ASP A 260 3.13 -17.94 15.77
CA ASP A 260 2.77 -19.29 16.20
C ASP A 260 3.42 -20.36 15.31
N LEU A 261 3.37 -20.19 13.98
CA LEU A 261 3.99 -21.10 13.03
C LEU A 261 5.52 -21.13 13.19
N SER A 262 6.16 -19.98 13.38
CA SER A 262 7.61 -19.89 13.61
C SER A 262 8.02 -20.61 14.89
N ARG A 263 7.24 -20.46 15.97
CA ARG A 263 7.48 -21.14 17.25
C ARG A 263 7.35 -22.66 17.10
N ARG A 264 6.27 -23.15 16.46
CA ARG A 264 6.02 -24.58 16.29
C ARG A 264 7.03 -25.26 15.38
N LEU A 265 7.40 -24.62 14.26
CA LEU A 265 8.43 -25.16 13.37
C LEU A 265 9.81 -25.21 14.03
N ARG A 266 10.18 -24.19 14.82
CA ARG A 266 11.42 -24.22 15.61
C ARG A 266 11.42 -25.31 16.69
N ALA A 267 10.25 -25.63 17.24
CA ALA A 267 10.08 -26.71 18.21
C ALA A 267 9.99 -28.12 17.57
N GLY A 268 10.03 -28.24 16.24
CA GLY A 268 9.84 -29.51 15.55
C GLY A 268 8.40 -30.06 15.60
N ASP A 269 7.42 -29.25 16.05
CA ASP A 269 6.00 -29.61 16.12
C ASP A 269 5.35 -29.47 14.73
N GLU A 270 5.62 -30.42 13.84
CA GLU A 270 5.05 -30.42 12.49
C GLU A 270 3.52 -30.56 12.50
N ALA A 271 2.96 -31.34 13.43
CA ALA A 271 1.52 -31.58 13.52
C ALA A 271 0.77 -30.32 13.94
N GLY A 272 1.26 -29.62 14.95
CA GLY A 272 0.71 -28.35 15.37
C GLY A 272 0.96 -27.23 14.37
N GLY A 273 2.13 -27.21 13.72
CA GLY A 273 2.39 -26.27 12.62
C GLY A 273 1.39 -26.45 11.47
N ARG A 274 1.08 -27.71 11.12
CA ARG A 274 0.04 -28.05 10.16
C ARG A 274 -1.34 -27.58 10.61
N GLU A 275 -1.71 -27.79 11.87
CA GLU A 275 -2.99 -27.34 12.40
C GLU A 275 -3.11 -25.81 12.29
N SER A 276 -2.14 -25.06 12.81
CA SER A 276 -2.15 -23.60 12.77
C SER A 276 -2.23 -23.07 11.34
N PHE A 277 -1.46 -23.65 10.42
CA PHE A 277 -1.52 -23.31 9.00
C PHE A 277 -2.92 -23.55 8.40
N ASN A 278 -3.53 -24.71 8.64
CA ASN A 278 -4.87 -25.04 8.13
C ASN A 278 -5.95 -24.14 8.74
N ARG A 279 -5.90 -23.88 10.05
CA ARG A 279 -6.86 -22.99 10.73
C ARG A 279 -6.72 -21.55 10.24
N GLY A 280 -5.48 -21.07 10.06
CA GLY A 280 -5.19 -19.76 9.50
C GLY A 280 -5.69 -19.61 8.06
N THR A 281 -5.46 -20.63 7.22
CA THR A 281 -5.97 -20.65 5.84
C THR A 281 -7.50 -20.66 5.81
N GLU A 282 -8.14 -21.42 6.69
CA GLU A 282 -9.59 -21.47 6.78
C GLU A 282 -10.19 -20.14 7.20
N LEU A 283 -9.65 -19.51 8.25
CA LEU A 283 -10.10 -18.19 8.69
C LEU A 283 -9.90 -17.15 7.59
N ALA A 284 -8.76 -17.19 6.91
CA ALA A 284 -8.45 -16.32 5.80
C ALA A 284 -9.49 -16.46 4.66
N LEU A 285 -9.82 -17.69 4.25
CA LEU A 285 -10.84 -17.95 3.24
C LEU A 285 -12.25 -17.57 3.72
N ALA A 286 -12.58 -17.88 4.97
CA ALA A 286 -13.89 -17.58 5.57
C ALA A 286 -14.18 -16.08 5.62
N LEU A 287 -13.14 -15.25 5.82
CA LEU A 287 -13.27 -13.79 5.81
C LEU A 287 -13.24 -13.22 4.39
N THR A 288 -12.43 -13.78 3.50
CA THR A 288 -12.11 -13.10 2.22
C THR A 288 -12.97 -13.56 1.06
N PHE A 289 -13.40 -14.81 1.05
CA PHE A 289 -14.26 -15.31 -0.02
C PHE A 289 -15.63 -14.61 -0.03
N PRO A 290 -16.33 -14.43 1.11
CA PRO A 290 -17.56 -13.64 1.12
C PRO A 290 -17.32 -12.18 0.69
N CYS A 291 -16.26 -11.54 1.19
CA CYS A 291 -15.91 -10.18 0.76
C CYS A 291 -15.64 -10.10 -0.76
N ALA A 292 -14.92 -11.06 -1.33
CA ALA A 292 -14.67 -11.15 -2.77
C ALA A 292 -15.98 -11.23 -3.55
N VAL A 293 -16.89 -12.11 -3.13
CA VAL A 293 -18.22 -12.26 -3.74
C VAL A 293 -19.02 -10.97 -3.64
N ALA A 294 -19.05 -10.32 -2.47
CA ALA A 294 -19.74 -9.05 -2.29
C ALA A 294 -19.16 -7.96 -3.22
N LEU A 295 -17.84 -7.82 -3.27
CA LEU A 295 -17.16 -6.85 -4.14
C LEU A 295 -17.41 -7.11 -5.64
N MET A 296 -17.68 -8.35 -6.04
CA MET A 296 -18.06 -8.69 -7.42
C MET A 296 -19.54 -8.42 -7.71
N VAL A 297 -20.44 -8.83 -6.81
CA VAL A 297 -21.89 -8.79 -7.04
C VAL A 297 -22.45 -7.37 -6.88
N ILE A 298 -22.07 -6.68 -5.80
CA ILE A 298 -22.60 -5.36 -5.44
C ILE A 298 -21.58 -4.24 -5.67
N ALA A 299 -20.65 -4.44 -6.62
CA ALA A 299 -19.59 -3.48 -6.95
C ALA A 299 -20.16 -2.09 -7.31
N LEU A 300 -21.20 -2.09 -8.14
CA LEU A 300 -21.86 -0.88 -8.63
C LEU A 300 -22.50 -0.09 -7.48
N PRO A 301 -23.49 -0.62 -6.73
CA PRO A 301 -24.13 0.14 -5.65
C PRO A 301 -23.14 0.56 -4.56
N LEU A 302 -22.12 -0.26 -4.26
CA LEU A 302 -21.08 0.09 -3.30
C LEU A 302 -20.29 1.33 -3.75
N THR A 303 -19.81 1.32 -5.01
CA THR A 303 -19.11 2.46 -5.60
C THR A 303 -20.02 3.68 -5.67
N GLN A 304 -21.28 3.47 -6.06
CA GLN A 304 -22.28 4.51 -6.20
C GLN A 304 -22.56 5.23 -4.88
N VAL A 305 -22.74 4.49 -3.78
CA VAL A 305 -23.05 5.06 -2.45
C VAL A 305 -21.82 5.76 -1.85
N LEU A 306 -20.62 5.27 -2.15
CA LEU A 306 -19.38 5.80 -1.57
C LEU A 306 -18.77 6.95 -2.36
N TYR A 307 -18.93 6.98 -3.68
CA TYR A 307 -18.22 7.93 -4.53
C TYR A 307 -19.11 8.80 -5.41
N GLN A 308 -20.28 8.34 -5.88
CA GLN A 308 -21.11 9.10 -6.84
C GLN A 308 -21.77 10.34 -6.20
N ARG A 309 -20.99 11.42 -6.12
CA ARG A 309 -21.35 12.72 -5.54
C ARG A 309 -20.52 13.82 -6.21
N GLY A 310 -21.08 15.02 -6.34
CA GLY A 310 -20.35 16.18 -6.86
C GLY A 310 -19.77 15.91 -8.25
N ALA A 311 -18.45 16.07 -8.39
CA ALA A 311 -17.72 15.87 -9.65
C ALA A 311 -17.56 14.40 -10.08
N PHE A 312 -17.96 13.42 -9.26
CA PHE A 312 -17.87 12.00 -9.61
C PHE A 312 -19.14 11.51 -10.30
N SER A 313 -19.05 11.23 -11.60
CA SER A 313 -20.19 10.92 -12.46
C SER A 313 -20.71 9.48 -12.33
N ALA A 314 -21.81 9.19 -13.02
CA ALA A 314 -22.34 7.83 -13.14
C ALA A 314 -21.41 6.93 -13.98
N ASP A 315 -20.76 7.47 -15.00
CA ASP A 315 -19.81 6.74 -15.84
C ASP A 315 -18.55 6.37 -15.03
N ASP A 316 -18.05 7.29 -14.20
CA ASP A 316 -16.97 7.02 -13.25
C ASP A 316 -17.31 5.90 -12.27
N THR A 317 -18.58 5.87 -11.88
CA THR A 317 -19.09 4.83 -10.98
C THR A 317 -19.13 3.48 -11.66
N ALA A 318 -19.60 3.41 -12.90
CA ALA A 318 -19.61 2.18 -13.69
C ALA A 318 -18.18 1.66 -13.94
N ALA A 319 -17.26 2.53 -14.34
CA ALA A 319 -15.87 2.18 -14.60
C ALA A 319 -15.12 1.73 -13.33
N THR A 320 -15.29 2.45 -12.22
CA THR A 320 -14.70 2.08 -10.92
C THR A 320 -15.29 0.76 -10.39
N ALA A 321 -16.60 0.54 -10.57
CA ALA A 321 -17.26 -0.70 -10.19
C ALA A 321 -16.75 -1.91 -10.98
N LEU A 322 -16.50 -1.76 -12.28
CA LEU A 322 -15.89 -2.81 -13.11
C LEU A 322 -14.51 -3.21 -12.56
N VAL A 323 -13.65 -2.23 -12.27
CA VAL A 323 -12.33 -2.49 -11.66
C VAL A 323 -12.48 -3.16 -10.30
N LEU A 324 -13.41 -2.68 -9.48
CA LEU A 324 -13.64 -3.21 -8.15
C LEU A 324 -14.05 -4.69 -8.19
N ALA A 325 -14.92 -5.07 -9.14
CA ALA A 325 -15.30 -6.46 -9.34
C ALA A 325 -14.09 -7.32 -9.75
N ILE A 326 -13.24 -6.82 -10.66
CA ILE A 326 -12.01 -7.51 -11.08
C ILE A 326 -11.04 -7.69 -9.91
N TYR A 327 -10.84 -6.67 -9.07
CA TYR A 327 -10.02 -6.77 -7.86
C TYR A 327 -10.66 -7.69 -6.80
N GLY A 328 -11.98 -7.69 -6.68
CA GLY A 328 -12.75 -8.62 -5.86
C GLY A 328 -12.40 -10.08 -6.18
N ALA A 329 -12.35 -10.43 -7.47
CA ALA A 329 -11.92 -11.76 -7.92
C ALA A 329 -10.46 -12.10 -7.56
N GLY A 330 -9.61 -11.10 -7.36
CA GLY A 330 -8.21 -11.26 -6.92
C GLY A 330 -8.03 -11.36 -5.40
N LEU A 331 -8.97 -10.87 -4.60
CA LEU A 331 -8.85 -10.79 -3.14
C LEU A 331 -8.45 -12.09 -2.45
N PRO A 332 -9.05 -13.26 -2.78
CA PRO A 332 -8.63 -14.51 -2.16
C PRO A 332 -7.16 -14.86 -2.47
N ALA A 333 -6.68 -14.54 -3.67
CA ALA A 333 -5.30 -14.83 -4.07
C ALA A 333 -4.28 -14.03 -3.24
N PHE A 334 -4.50 -12.73 -3.09
CA PHE A 334 -3.58 -11.87 -2.33
C PHE A 334 -3.56 -12.22 -0.84
N VAL A 335 -4.69 -12.66 -0.30
CA VAL A 335 -4.76 -13.18 1.07
C VAL A 335 -4.00 -14.49 1.19
N LEU A 336 -4.14 -15.39 0.21
CA LEU A 336 -3.37 -16.63 0.18
C LEU A 336 -1.85 -16.37 0.14
N HIS A 337 -1.39 -15.26 -0.47
CA HIS A 337 0.03 -14.89 -0.37
C HIS A 337 0.45 -14.71 1.09
N LYS A 338 -0.36 -14.00 1.89
CA LYS A 338 -0.10 -13.76 3.31
C LYS A 338 -0.16 -15.04 4.14
N VAL A 339 -0.95 -16.02 3.73
CA VAL A 339 -1.05 -17.33 4.38
C VAL A 339 0.16 -18.22 4.05
N TYR A 340 0.58 -18.26 2.79
CA TYR A 340 1.67 -19.15 2.35
C TYR A 340 3.07 -18.60 2.65
N GLN A 341 3.30 -17.28 2.53
CA GLN A 341 4.61 -16.66 2.75
C GLN A 341 5.26 -17.02 4.11
N PRO A 342 4.52 -17.04 5.24
CA PRO A 342 5.04 -17.51 6.53
C PRO A 342 5.69 -18.89 6.52
N LEU A 343 5.19 -19.84 5.71
CA LEU A 343 5.77 -21.19 5.62
C LEU A 343 7.20 -21.18 5.05
N TYR A 344 7.48 -20.25 4.15
CA TYR A 344 8.81 -20.05 3.55
C TYR A 344 9.72 -19.31 4.52
N TYR A 345 9.24 -18.21 5.11
CA TYR A 345 10.04 -17.37 6.01
C TYR A 345 10.42 -18.08 7.31
N ALA A 346 9.53 -18.90 7.86
CA ALA A 346 9.84 -19.71 9.04
C ALA A 346 10.88 -20.81 8.78
N ARG A 347 11.19 -21.09 7.50
CA ARG A 347 12.25 -22.00 7.04
C ARG A 347 13.46 -21.26 6.45
N GLU A 348 13.56 -19.95 6.70
CA GLU A 348 14.63 -19.08 6.20
C GLU A 348 14.73 -19.00 4.65
N ASP A 349 13.70 -19.43 3.92
CA ASP A 349 13.63 -19.32 2.47
C ASP A 349 12.94 -18.01 2.05
N SER A 350 13.70 -16.92 2.00
CA SER A 350 13.22 -15.64 1.45
C SER A 350 13.33 -15.56 -0.08
N ARG A 351 14.09 -16.48 -0.71
CA ARG A 351 14.41 -16.43 -2.14
C ARG A 351 13.28 -16.95 -3.00
N SER A 352 12.60 -18.02 -2.59
CA SER A 352 11.49 -18.58 -3.37
C SER A 352 10.30 -17.62 -3.49
N PRO A 353 9.78 -17.01 -2.40
CA PRO A 353 8.71 -16.00 -2.51
C PRO A 353 9.09 -14.81 -3.39
N PHE A 354 10.34 -14.34 -3.30
CA PHE A 354 10.85 -13.27 -4.15
C PHE A 354 10.85 -13.65 -5.64
N ARG A 355 11.34 -14.84 -5.99
CA ARG A 355 11.31 -15.34 -7.39
C ARG A 355 9.89 -15.44 -7.93
N PHE A 356 8.94 -15.92 -7.14
CA PHE A 356 7.53 -16.00 -7.54
C PHE A 356 6.92 -14.60 -7.74
N ALA A 357 7.26 -13.64 -6.88
CA ALA A 357 6.84 -12.25 -7.05
C ALA A 357 7.39 -11.64 -8.36
N VAL A 358 8.66 -11.89 -8.70
CA VAL A 358 9.26 -11.42 -9.95
C VAL A 358 8.58 -12.04 -11.17
N VAL A 359 8.34 -13.35 -11.17
CA VAL A 359 7.61 -14.02 -12.28
C VAL A 359 6.21 -13.45 -12.43
N SER A 360 5.51 -13.23 -11.31
CA SER A 360 4.16 -12.68 -11.33
C SER A 360 4.12 -11.22 -11.77
N MET A 361 5.14 -10.43 -11.42
CA MET A 361 5.30 -9.06 -11.94
C MET A 361 5.53 -9.04 -13.46
N ILE A 362 6.37 -9.92 -13.99
CA ILE A 362 6.59 -10.04 -15.44
C ILE A 362 5.28 -10.44 -16.13
N LEU A 363 4.57 -11.42 -15.57
CA LEU A 363 3.26 -11.84 -16.09
C LEU A 363 2.25 -10.69 -16.05
N ASN A 364 2.20 -9.93 -14.95
CA ASN A 364 1.35 -8.73 -14.85
C ASN A 364 1.67 -7.75 -15.98
N ALA A 365 2.94 -7.46 -16.21
CA ALA A 365 3.33 -6.53 -17.27
C ALA A 365 2.93 -7.02 -18.67
N VAL A 366 3.19 -8.30 -18.97
CA VAL A 366 2.83 -8.92 -20.25
C VAL A 366 1.32 -8.90 -20.47
N ILE A 367 0.53 -9.28 -19.46
CA ILE A 367 -0.93 -9.30 -19.56
C ILE A 367 -1.46 -7.87 -19.67
N ALA A 368 -0.99 -6.94 -18.84
CA ALA A 368 -1.49 -5.57 -18.81
C ALA A 368 -1.25 -4.86 -20.15
N VAL A 369 -0.02 -4.93 -20.68
CA VAL A 369 0.34 -4.30 -21.96
C VAL A 369 -0.29 -5.06 -23.13
N GLY A 370 -0.35 -6.40 -23.07
CA GLY A 370 -0.90 -7.23 -24.15
C GLY A 370 -2.43 -7.13 -24.29
N LEU A 371 -3.17 -6.99 -23.19
CA LEU A 371 -4.64 -6.85 -23.21
C LEU A 371 -5.12 -5.41 -23.34
N MET A 372 -4.27 -4.43 -23.08
CA MET A 372 -4.61 -3.01 -23.16
C MET A 372 -5.30 -2.61 -24.49
N PRO A 373 -4.86 -3.05 -25.68
CA PRO A 373 -5.54 -2.69 -26.93
C PRO A 373 -6.95 -3.27 -27.07
N TYR A 374 -7.28 -4.34 -26.34
CA TYR A 374 -8.53 -5.08 -26.50
C TYR A 374 -9.60 -4.71 -25.47
N ILE A 375 -9.19 -4.44 -24.22
CA ILE A 375 -10.11 -4.18 -23.10
C ILE A 375 -9.79 -2.87 -22.36
N GLY A 376 -8.89 -2.05 -22.90
CA GLY A 376 -8.52 -0.75 -22.36
C GLY A 376 -7.96 -0.82 -20.94
N PHE A 377 -8.38 0.11 -20.09
CA PHE A 377 -7.90 0.23 -18.71
C PHE A 377 -8.17 -1.00 -17.82
N ALA A 378 -9.21 -1.79 -18.13
CA ALA A 378 -9.51 -3.01 -17.39
C ALA A 378 -8.39 -4.05 -17.48
N ALA A 379 -7.52 -3.96 -18.50
CA ALA A 379 -6.32 -4.79 -18.63
C ALA A 379 -5.41 -4.69 -17.41
N ALA A 380 -5.20 -3.50 -16.86
CA ALA A 380 -4.33 -3.32 -15.69
C ALA A 380 -4.89 -4.04 -14.45
N ALA A 381 -6.21 -3.96 -14.24
CA ALA A 381 -6.87 -4.64 -13.13
C ALA A 381 -6.84 -6.16 -13.30
N LEU A 382 -7.17 -6.66 -14.49
CA LEU A 382 -7.18 -8.10 -14.79
C LEU A 382 -5.79 -8.70 -14.71
N ALA A 383 -4.79 -8.01 -15.23
CA ALA A 383 -3.40 -8.44 -15.14
C ALA A 383 -2.92 -8.55 -13.70
N THR A 384 -3.27 -7.59 -12.86
CA THR A 384 -2.96 -7.61 -11.42
C THR A 384 -3.64 -8.79 -10.72
N THR A 385 -4.92 -9.04 -11.01
CA THR A 385 -5.68 -10.18 -10.46
C THR A 385 -5.11 -11.53 -10.90
N LEU A 386 -4.81 -11.70 -12.20
CA LEU A 386 -4.26 -12.95 -12.74
C LEU A 386 -2.84 -13.21 -12.24
N ALA A 387 -2.00 -12.18 -12.17
CA ALA A 387 -0.67 -12.28 -11.56
C ALA A 387 -0.75 -12.66 -10.07
N GLY A 388 -1.74 -12.12 -9.35
CA GLY A 388 -2.03 -12.52 -7.97
C GLY A 388 -2.34 -14.01 -7.86
N TRP A 389 -3.22 -14.54 -8.70
CA TRP A 389 -3.54 -15.97 -8.73
C TRP A 389 -2.34 -16.84 -9.12
N MET A 390 -1.53 -16.39 -10.09
CA MET A 390 -0.30 -17.09 -10.46
C MET A 390 0.68 -17.18 -9.29
N MET A 391 0.92 -16.09 -8.58
CA MET A 391 1.78 -16.08 -7.40
C MET A 391 1.24 -17.01 -6.30
N ALA A 392 -0.09 -17.01 -6.08
CA ALA A 392 -0.72 -17.90 -5.12
C ALA A 392 -0.54 -19.38 -5.52
N ALA A 393 -0.67 -19.70 -6.80
CA ALA A 393 -0.43 -21.04 -7.33
C ALA A 393 1.04 -21.47 -7.19
N GLN A 394 2.00 -20.59 -7.50
CA GLN A 394 3.42 -20.86 -7.32
C GLN A 394 3.78 -21.11 -5.86
N LEU A 395 3.26 -20.28 -4.94
CA LEU A 395 3.44 -20.45 -3.50
C LEU A 395 2.86 -21.79 -3.04
N TRP A 396 1.65 -22.15 -3.47
CA TRP A 396 1.03 -23.44 -3.15
C TRP A 396 1.79 -24.64 -3.74
N LEU A 397 2.30 -24.54 -4.96
CA LEU A 397 3.08 -25.62 -5.57
C LEU A 397 4.42 -25.82 -4.85
N GLY A 398 5.07 -24.73 -4.43
CA GLY A 398 6.32 -24.83 -3.68
C GLY A 398 6.13 -25.39 -2.26
N THR A 399 4.97 -25.19 -1.62
CA THR A 399 4.71 -25.78 -0.29
C THR A 399 4.57 -27.30 -0.32
N LYS A 400 4.26 -27.91 -1.48
CA LYS A 400 4.21 -29.39 -1.62
C LYS A 400 5.55 -30.06 -1.30
N ARG A 401 6.67 -29.34 -1.41
CA ARG A 401 8.02 -29.84 -1.10
C ARG A 401 8.38 -29.71 0.39
N MET A 402 7.51 -29.14 1.22
CA MET A 402 7.79 -28.79 2.62
C MET A 402 7.31 -29.83 3.66
N GLY A 403 6.94 -31.03 3.23
CA GLY A 403 6.52 -32.12 4.12
C GLY A 403 5.08 -32.00 4.65
N ASP A 404 4.80 -32.69 5.74
CA ASP A 404 3.44 -32.79 6.32
C ASP A 404 2.94 -31.48 6.92
N ALA A 405 3.85 -30.62 7.41
CA ALA A 405 3.54 -29.31 7.98
C ALA A 405 2.77 -28.38 7.01
N ALA A 406 2.85 -28.58 5.70
CA ALA A 406 2.16 -27.78 4.70
C ALA A 406 0.98 -28.50 4.01
N ARG A 407 0.62 -29.71 4.46
CA ARG A 407 -0.50 -30.47 3.89
C ARG A 407 -1.84 -29.99 4.45
N PHE A 408 -2.83 -29.94 3.56
CA PHE A 408 -4.20 -29.66 3.97
C PHE A 408 -4.81 -30.82 4.75
N ASP A 409 -5.34 -30.53 5.94
CA ASP A 409 -6.01 -31.50 6.80
C ASP A 409 -7.41 -31.87 6.24
N THR A 410 -7.99 -32.96 6.73
CA THR A 410 -9.33 -33.44 6.33
C THR A 410 -10.41 -32.41 6.65
N ARG A 411 -10.24 -31.66 7.75
CA ARG A 411 -11.14 -30.61 8.19
C ARG A 411 -11.20 -29.45 7.19
N PHE A 412 -10.05 -28.96 6.71
CA PHE A 412 -9.94 -27.93 5.70
C PHE A 412 -10.58 -28.37 4.40
N ARG A 413 -10.31 -29.59 3.94
CA ARG A 413 -10.95 -30.16 2.74
C ARG A 413 -12.48 -30.21 2.85
N SER A 414 -13.01 -30.43 4.06
CA SER A 414 -14.46 -30.41 4.30
C SER A 414 -15.06 -29.00 4.41
N ARG A 415 -14.28 -28.03 4.92
CA ARG A 415 -14.77 -26.67 5.24
C ARG A 415 -14.58 -25.68 4.10
N ALA A 416 -13.51 -25.79 3.32
CA ALA A 416 -13.29 -24.96 2.13
C ALA A 416 -14.49 -24.94 1.16
N PRO A 417 -15.08 -26.08 0.73
CA PRO A 417 -16.26 -26.05 -0.12
C PRO A 417 -17.48 -25.45 0.57
N ARG A 418 -17.65 -25.64 1.90
CA ARG A 418 -18.76 -25.04 2.66
C ARG A 418 -18.63 -23.52 2.73
N ILE A 419 -17.42 -22.99 2.91
CA ILE A 419 -17.14 -21.55 2.88
C ILE A 419 -17.47 -20.98 1.50
N ILE A 420 -17.06 -21.67 0.43
CA ILE A 420 -17.35 -21.27 -0.94
C ILE A 420 -18.86 -21.24 -1.18
N ILE A 421 -19.57 -22.31 -0.82
CA ILE A 421 -21.03 -22.39 -0.95
C ILE A 421 -21.71 -21.29 -0.15
N ALA A 422 -21.32 -21.07 1.11
CA ALA A 422 -21.88 -20.01 1.94
C ALA A 422 -21.65 -18.62 1.34
N GLY A 423 -20.45 -18.36 0.79
CA GLY A 423 -20.15 -17.12 0.08
C GLY A 423 -20.99 -16.94 -1.18
N ILE A 424 -21.22 -18.01 -1.95
CA ILE A 424 -22.09 -17.99 -3.14
C ILE A 424 -23.55 -17.72 -2.74
N VAL A 425 -24.06 -18.39 -1.70
CA VAL A 425 -25.41 -18.17 -1.17
C VAL A 425 -25.59 -16.73 -0.71
N MET A 426 -24.58 -16.18 -0.01
CA MET A 426 -24.57 -14.76 0.35
C MET A 426 -24.57 -13.86 -0.89
N GLY A 427 -23.80 -14.22 -1.93
CA GLY A 427 -23.80 -13.51 -3.21
C GLY A 427 -25.18 -13.47 -3.88
N PHE A 428 -25.90 -14.60 -3.90
CA PHE A 428 -27.28 -14.64 -4.40
C PHE A 428 -28.22 -13.78 -3.56
N ALA A 429 -28.09 -13.81 -2.23
CA ALA A 429 -28.89 -12.98 -1.34
C ALA A 429 -28.63 -11.49 -1.58
N LEU A 430 -27.37 -11.09 -1.77
CA LEU A 430 -26.99 -9.72 -2.09
C LEU A 430 -27.53 -9.29 -3.46
N TYR A 431 -27.45 -10.16 -4.47
CA TYR A 431 -28.02 -9.89 -5.80
C TYR A 431 -29.54 -9.70 -5.73
N ALA A 432 -30.24 -10.59 -5.02
CA ALA A 432 -31.70 -10.48 -4.83
C ALA A 432 -32.08 -9.21 -4.06
N ALA A 433 -31.33 -8.87 -3.00
CA ALA A 433 -31.56 -7.64 -2.24
C ALA A 433 -31.28 -6.38 -3.10
N GLN A 434 -30.25 -6.40 -3.93
CA GLN A 434 -29.96 -5.31 -4.87
C GLN A 434 -31.10 -5.15 -5.89
N ALA A 435 -31.63 -6.24 -6.43
CA ALA A 435 -32.76 -6.18 -7.35
C ALA A 435 -34.02 -5.61 -6.67
N ALA A 436 -34.30 -6.02 -5.43
CA ALA A 436 -35.44 -5.53 -4.67
C ALA A 436 -35.31 -4.06 -4.22
N LEU A 437 -34.10 -3.62 -3.87
CA LEU A 437 -33.81 -2.27 -3.37
C LEU A 437 -33.33 -1.31 -4.47
N GLY A 438 -33.23 -1.76 -5.72
CA GLY A 438 -32.60 -0.99 -6.80
C GLY A 438 -33.24 0.37 -7.04
N GLU A 439 -34.57 0.43 -7.10
CA GLU A 439 -35.32 1.68 -7.26
C GLU A 439 -35.14 2.63 -6.07
N LEU A 440 -35.11 2.08 -4.85
CA LEU A 440 -34.98 2.83 -3.61
C LEU A 440 -33.56 3.41 -3.46
N LEU A 441 -32.54 2.62 -3.80
CA LEU A 441 -31.13 3.04 -3.82
C LEU A 441 -30.83 4.04 -4.95
N ALA A 442 -31.55 3.99 -6.07
CA ALA A 442 -31.42 4.93 -7.17
C ALA A 442 -32.15 6.27 -6.94
N SER A 443 -33.11 6.32 -6.01
CA SER A 443 -33.88 7.55 -5.72
C SER A 443 -32.98 8.66 -5.16
N GLN A 444 -32.99 9.84 -5.79
CA GLN A 444 -32.12 10.96 -5.38
C GLN A 444 -32.49 11.54 -4.00
N GLY A 445 -33.78 11.49 -3.63
CA GLY A 445 -34.31 12.14 -2.43
C GLY A 445 -33.86 11.52 -1.11
N TRP A 446 -33.49 10.24 -1.07
CA TRP A 446 -32.94 9.58 0.13
C TRP A 446 -31.41 9.61 0.17
N ARG A 447 -30.78 10.06 -0.93
CA ARG A 447 -29.37 9.84 -1.23
C ARG A 447 -28.51 11.10 -1.10
N TYR A 448 -29.12 12.27 -1.30
CA TYR A 448 -28.47 13.58 -1.27
C TYR A 448 -29.17 14.60 -0.35
N ALA A 449 -30.20 14.19 0.40
CA ALA A 449 -30.91 15.04 1.36
C ALA A 449 -30.10 15.33 2.63
#